data_AF-A0A960EH08-F1
#
_entry.id   AF-A0A960EH08-F1
#
_cell.length_a   1.000
_cell.length_b   1.000
_cell.length_c   1.000
_cell.angle_alpha   90.00
_cell.angle_beta   90.00
_cell.angle_gamma   90.00
#
_symmetry.space_group_name_H-M   'P 1'
#
loop_
_entity.id
_entity.type
_entity.pdbx_description
1 polymer ?
#
loop_
_entity_poly.entity_id
_entity_poly.type
_entity_poly.pdbx_seq_one_letter_code
_entity_poly.pdbx_strand_id
1 'polypeptide(L)'
;MRWGRVERCQGYRLWIGGPVPPGADAWTLGTLVIVREASAGSAHLLAHELEHVRQYEQLGMVGFLVRYLGDYLALRLRGWGHRPAYRRIPAEATAEWRARRAIGLGVVTGPELRSPTGPA
;
A
#
# COMPACT_ATOMS: atom_id res chain seq x y z
N MET A 1 -0.71 27.19 8.82
CA MET A 1 -0.67 25.84 8.22
C MET A 1 0.66 25.69 7.51
N ARG A 2 1.57 24.84 8.01
CA ARG A 2 2.82 24.51 7.31
C ARG A 2 2.43 23.56 6.18
N TRP A 3 2.33 24.09 4.96
CA TRP A 3 2.23 23.25 3.76
C TRP A 3 3.55 22.50 3.70
N GLY A 4 3.52 21.18 3.91
CA GLY A 4 4.74 20.39 4.02
C GLY A 4 5.58 20.36 2.73
N ARG A 5 6.54 19.43 2.64
CA ARG A 5 7.50 19.38 1.52
C ARG A 5 7.12 18.34 0.47
N VAL A 6 7.44 18.60 -0.80
CA VAL A 6 7.23 17.66 -1.91
C VAL A 6 8.58 17.19 -2.43
N GLU A 7 8.79 15.88 -2.39
CA GLU A 7 9.96 15.20 -2.91
C GLU A 7 9.59 14.49 -4.22
N ARG A 8 10.46 14.59 -5.24
CA ARG A 8 10.29 13.83 -6.49
C ARG A 8 11.15 12.58 -6.41
N CYS A 9 10.49 11.43 -6.44
CA CYS A 9 11.13 10.12 -6.48
C CYS A 9 11.01 9.54 -7.89
N GLN A 10 11.77 8.50 -8.19
CA GLN A 10 11.61 7.79 -9.47
C GLN A 10 10.25 7.07 -9.48
N GLY A 11 9.37 7.47 -10.40
CA GLY A 11 8.03 6.87 -10.58
C GLY A 11 6.90 7.50 -9.75
N TYR A 12 7.20 8.33 -8.74
CA TYR A 12 6.15 8.95 -7.90
C TYR A 12 6.60 10.27 -7.26
N ARG A 13 5.64 11.05 -6.76
CA ARG A 13 5.86 12.26 -5.96
C ARG A 13 5.41 11.98 -4.53
N LEU A 14 6.25 12.35 -3.56
CA LEU A 14 5.96 12.18 -2.14
C LEU A 14 5.73 13.56 -1.51
N TRP A 15 4.52 13.81 -1.02
CA TRP A 15 4.19 15.02 -0.28
C TRP A 15 4.11 14.72 1.21
N ILE A 16 5.13 15.17 1.95
CA ILE A 16 5.26 14.98 3.40
C ILE A 16 4.66 16.18 4.11
N GLY A 17 3.70 15.96 5.01
CA GLY A 17 2.98 17.02 5.72
C GLY A 17 1.88 17.67 4.87
N GLY A 18 1.43 16.99 3.81
CA GLY A 18 0.27 17.39 3.02
C GLY A 18 -1.06 17.05 3.70
N PRO A 19 -2.20 17.46 3.11
CA PRO A 19 -3.51 17.15 3.64
C PRO A 19 -3.79 15.64 3.51
N VAL A 20 -4.01 14.98 4.64
CA VAL A 20 -4.43 13.57 4.72
C VAL A 20 -5.78 13.52 5.44
N PRO A 21 -6.78 12.77 4.91
CA PRO A 21 -8.09 12.64 5.54
C PRO A 21 -8.02 12.22 7.02
N PRO A 22 -8.97 12.67 7.86
CA PRO A 22 -9.06 12.20 9.24
C PRO A 22 -9.16 10.68 9.32
N GLY A 23 -8.32 10.04 10.15
CA GLY A 23 -8.29 8.59 10.30
C GLY A 23 -7.36 7.85 9.34
N ALA A 24 -6.66 8.55 8.44
CA ALA A 24 -5.60 7.99 7.60
C ALA A 24 -4.25 8.68 7.90
N ASP A 25 -3.16 7.95 7.68
CA ASP A 25 -1.78 8.44 7.83
C ASP A 25 -1.10 8.75 6.50
N ALA A 26 -1.61 8.16 5.42
CA ALA A 26 -1.26 8.46 4.05
C ALA A 26 -2.43 8.12 3.11
N TRP A 27 -2.30 8.58 1.86
CA TRP A 27 -3.16 8.18 0.75
C TRP A 27 -2.46 8.44 -0.59
N THR A 28 -2.86 7.67 -1.60
CA THR A 28 -2.29 7.73 -2.95
C THR A 28 -3.33 8.17 -3.98
N LEU A 29 -2.93 9.10 -4.84
CA LEU A 29 -3.69 9.57 -5.99
C LEU A 29 -2.84 9.51 -7.25
N GLY A 30 -3.02 8.46 -8.06
CA GLY A 30 -2.17 8.22 -9.23
C GLY A 30 -0.71 8.00 -8.81
N THR A 31 0.19 8.90 -9.25
CA THR A 31 1.61 8.89 -8.87
C THR A 31 1.94 9.83 -7.72
N LEU A 32 0.95 10.42 -7.07
CA LEU A 32 1.15 11.28 -5.90
C LEU A 32 0.82 10.51 -4.62
N VAL A 33 1.81 10.37 -3.75
CA VAL A 33 1.68 9.81 -2.40
C VAL A 33 1.72 10.98 -1.42
N ILE A 34 0.70 11.12 -0.57
CA ILE A 34 0.64 12.18 0.45
C ILE A 34 0.67 11.51 1.81
N VAL A 35 1.63 11.89 2.65
CA VAL A 35 1.88 11.27 3.97
C VAL A 35 1.89 12.34 5.04
N ARG A 36 1.35 12.02 6.22
CA ARG A 36 1.44 12.87 7.42
C ARG A 36 2.90 12.97 7.87
N GLU A 37 3.34 14.15 8.33
CA GLU A 37 4.74 14.37 8.75
C GLU A 37 5.20 13.36 9.81
N ALA A 38 4.33 13.01 10.76
CA ALA A 38 4.60 12.02 11.82
C ALA A 38 4.83 10.59 11.29
N SER A 39 4.30 10.26 10.11
CA SER A 39 4.33 8.91 9.54
C SER A 39 5.31 8.78 8.37
N ALA A 40 6.00 9.86 8.01
CA ALA A 40 6.91 9.91 6.86
C ALA A 40 8.13 8.96 6.98
N GLY A 41 8.51 8.59 8.20
CA GLY A 41 9.59 7.63 8.45
C GLY A 41 9.18 6.16 8.36
N SER A 42 7.90 5.85 8.14
CA SER A 42 7.42 4.48 8.10
C SER A 42 7.68 3.83 6.75
N ALA A 43 8.68 2.94 6.69
CA ALA A 43 8.99 2.15 5.51
C ALA A 43 7.82 1.23 5.10
N HIS A 44 7.07 0.69 6.07
CA HIS A 44 5.87 -0.11 5.83
C HIS A 44 4.78 0.72 5.16
N LEU A 45 4.47 1.90 5.70
CA LEU A 45 3.44 2.79 5.16
C LEU A 45 3.79 3.24 3.74
N LEU A 46 5.05 3.64 3.51
CA LEU A 46 5.50 4.02 2.18
C LEU A 46 5.39 2.84 1.20
N ALA A 47 5.80 1.63 1.58
CA ALA A 47 5.68 0.46 0.74
C ALA A 47 4.21 0.10 0.41
N HIS A 48 3.28 0.35 1.34
CA HIS A 48 1.85 0.20 1.11
C HIS A 48 1.34 1.18 0.04
N GLU A 49 1.65 2.48 0.20
CA GLU A 49 1.23 3.51 -0.75
C GLU A 49 1.84 3.31 -2.15
N LEU A 50 3.09 2.83 -2.23
CA LEU A 50 3.73 2.51 -3.51
C LEU A 50 3.06 1.36 -4.25
N GLU A 51 2.44 0.41 -3.54
CA GLU A 51 1.63 -0.61 -4.21
C GLU A 51 0.36 0.00 -4.83
N HIS A 52 -0.24 1.04 -4.22
CA HIS A 52 -1.33 1.77 -4.85
C HIS A 52 -0.85 2.54 -6.09
N VAL A 53 0.35 3.14 -6.08
CA VAL A 53 0.94 3.75 -7.29
C VAL A 53 1.03 2.70 -8.40
N ARG A 54 1.58 1.52 -8.10
CA ARG A 54 1.69 0.41 -9.08
C ARG A 54 0.31 -0.04 -9.60
N GLN A 55 -0.70 -0.10 -8.73
CA GLN A 55 -2.07 -0.45 -9.12
C GLN A 55 -2.71 0.61 -10.02
N TYR A 56 -2.48 1.89 -9.72
CA TYR A 56 -2.90 3.00 -10.57
C TYR A 56 -2.21 2.98 -11.94
N GLU A 57 -0.93 2.65 -12.01
CA GLU A 57 -0.20 2.50 -13.28
C GLU A 57 -0.75 1.35 -14.12
N GLN A 58 -1.19 0.27 -13.50
CA GLN A 58 -1.72 -0.92 -14.20
C GLN A 58 -3.14 -0.78 -14.71
N LEU A 59 -4.02 -0.16 -13.90
CA LEU A 59 -5.45 -0.07 -14.19
C LEU A 59 -5.86 1.31 -14.71
N GLY A 60 -4.97 2.29 -14.64
CA GLY A 60 -5.30 3.70 -14.78
C GLY A 60 -6.13 4.22 -13.59
N MET A 61 -6.28 5.55 -13.51
CA MET A 61 -7.03 6.19 -12.43
C MET A 61 -8.48 5.72 -12.34
N VAL A 62 -9.19 5.72 -13.47
CA VAL A 62 -10.61 5.34 -13.51
C VAL A 62 -10.79 3.85 -13.24
N GLY A 63 -9.97 2.99 -13.86
CA GLY A 63 -10.08 1.53 -13.68
C GLY A 63 -9.81 1.12 -12.24
N PHE A 64 -8.80 1.71 -11.60
CA PHE A 64 -8.52 1.47 -10.19
C PHE A 64 -9.70 1.89 -9.30
N LEU A 65 -10.23 3.11 -9.46
CA LEU A 65 -11.33 3.62 -8.64
C LEU A 65 -12.61 2.79 -8.80
N VAL A 66 -12.97 2.42 -10.04
CA VAL A 66 -14.14 1.57 -10.30
C VAL A 66 -13.97 0.22 -9.61
N ARG A 67 -12.80 -0.41 -9.72
CA ARG A 67 -12.54 -1.70 -9.08
C ARG A 67 -12.58 -1.60 -7.56
N TYR A 68 -11.91 -0.59 -7.00
CA TYR A 68 -11.82 -0.35 -5.57
C TYR A 68 -13.21 -0.13 -4.95
N LEU A 69 -13.98 0.80 -5.54
CA LEU A 69 -15.32 1.12 -5.05
C LEU A 69 -16.29 -0.04 -5.29
N GLY A 70 -16.18 -0.76 -6.41
CA GLY A 70 -16.98 -1.95 -6.68
C GLY A 70 -16.77 -3.05 -5.64
N ASP A 71 -15.51 -3.36 -5.32
CA ASP A 71 -15.16 -4.35 -4.30
C ASP A 71 -15.64 -3.91 -2.90
N TYR A 72 -15.47 -2.62 -2.56
CA TYR A 72 -15.99 -2.07 -1.31
C TYR A 72 -17.51 -2.18 -1.20
N LEU A 73 -18.25 -1.75 -2.23
CA LEU A 73 -19.71 -1.79 -2.25
C LEU A 73 -20.22 -3.23 -2.19
N ALA A 74 -19.61 -4.16 -2.93
CA ALA A 74 -19.97 -5.57 -2.87
C ALA A 74 -19.81 -6.15 -1.45
N LEU A 75 -18.74 -5.78 -0.74
CA LEU A 75 -18.53 -6.19 0.65
C LEU A 75 -19.54 -5.53 1.60
N ARG A 76 -19.87 -4.25 1.41
CA ARG A 76 -20.90 -3.56 2.21
C ARG A 76 -22.28 -4.18 1.99
N LEU A 77 -22.62 -4.55 0.76
CA LEU A 77 -23.87 -5.25 0.41
C LEU A 77 -23.94 -6.67 0.99
N ARG A 78 -22.79 -7.32 1.20
CA ARG A 78 -22.68 -8.59 1.92
C ARG A 78 -22.78 -8.44 3.46
N GLY A 79 -23.11 -7.26 3.97
CA GLY A 79 -23.32 -7.00 5.39
C GLY A 79 -22.05 -6.71 6.19
N TRP A 80 -20.88 -6.62 5.56
CA TRP A 80 -19.65 -6.27 6.28
C TRP A 80 -19.67 -4.82 6.74
N GLY A 81 -19.35 -4.57 8.01
CA GLY A 81 -19.06 -3.23 8.55
C GLY A 81 -17.97 -2.50 7.75
N HIS A 82 -17.88 -1.17 7.90
CA HIS A 82 -16.92 -0.35 7.13
C HIS A 82 -15.46 -0.85 7.26
N ARG A 83 -14.94 -0.97 8.49
CA ARG A 83 -13.57 -1.47 8.76
C ARG A 83 -13.29 -2.86 8.17
N PRO A 84 -14.13 -3.90 8.43
CA PRO A 84 -13.86 -5.22 7.88
C PRO A 84 -14.09 -5.31 6.37
N ALA A 85 -14.94 -4.48 5.77
CA ALA A 85 -15.07 -4.35 4.33
C ALA A 85 -13.80 -3.72 3.73
N TYR A 86 -13.35 -2.59 4.26
CA TYR A 86 -12.15 -1.89 3.81
C TYR A 86 -10.93 -2.82 3.76
N ARG A 87 -10.63 -3.52 4.86
CA ARG A 87 -9.47 -4.44 4.94
C ARG A 87 -9.56 -5.65 4.01
N ARG A 88 -10.74 -5.96 3.47
CA ARG A 88 -10.98 -7.10 2.57
C ARG A 88 -10.96 -6.69 1.11
N ILE A 89 -10.89 -5.40 0.79
CA ILE A 89 -10.72 -4.95 -0.59
C ILE A 89 -9.43 -5.58 -1.12
N PRO A 90 -9.44 -6.26 -2.28
CA PRO A 90 -8.25 -6.90 -2.84
C PRO A 90 -7.05 -5.96 -3.00
N ALA A 91 -7.31 -4.70 -3.37
CA ALA A 91 -6.29 -3.66 -3.48
C ALA A 91 -5.58 -3.39 -2.14
N GLU A 92 -6.34 -3.22 -1.06
CA GLU A 92 -5.83 -3.02 0.31
C GLU A 92 -5.09 -4.26 0.83
N ALA A 93 -5.65 -5.45 0.62
CA ALA A 93 -5.03 -6.70 1.05
C ALA A 93 -3.68 -6.95 0.35
N THR A 94 -3.61 -6.65 -0.96
CA THR A 94 -2.37 -6.76 -1.74
C THR A 94 -1.33 -5.75 -1.28
N ALA A 95 -1.74 -4.49 -1.07
CA ALA A 95 -0.87 -3.43 -0.56
C ALA A 95 -0.28 -3.79 0.79
N GLU A 96 -1.11 -4.24 1.74
CA GLU A 96 -0.64 -4.65 3.07
C GLU A 96 0.31 -5.85 3.00
N TRP A 97 0.00 -6.86 2.17
CA TRP A 97 0.86 -8.03 2.01
C TRP A 97 2.23 -7.66 1.41
N ARG A 98 2.27 -6.83 0.37
CA ARG A 98 3.53 -6.38 -0.24
C ARG A 98 4.32 -5.47 0.69
N ALA A 99 3.66 -4.57 1.41
CA ALA A 99 4.28 -3.69 2.38
C ALA A 99 5.01 -4.47 3.47
N ARG A 100 4.35 -5.49 4.06
CA ARG A 100 4.97 -6.37 5.05
C ARG A 100 6.19 -7.09 4.50
N ARG A 101 6.07 -7.67 3.29
CA ARG A 101 7.19 -8.37 2.65
C ARG A 101 8.37 -7.45 2.35
N ALA A 102 8.12 -6.21 1.96
CA ALA A 102 9.17 -5.23 1.67
C ALA A 102 10.04 -4.92 2.90
N ILE A 103 9.47 -5.02 4.10
CA ILE A 103 10.20 -4.82 5.37
C ILE A 103 10.55 -6.13 6.09
N GLY A 104 10.42 -7.27 5.41
CA GLY A 104 10.76 -8.59 5.96
C GLY A 104 9.76 -9.15 6.99
N LEU A 105 8.62 -8.49 7.22
CA LEU A 105 7.60 -9.02 8.13
C LEU A 105 6.85 -10.19 7.49
N GLY A 106 6.79 -11.31 8.20
CA GLY A 106 6.11 -12.52 7.75
C GLY A 106 6.86 -13.29 6.64
N VAL A 107 8.13 -12.98 6.40
CA VAL A 107 9.01 -13.76 5.53
C VAL A 107 9.79 -14.75 6.38
N VAL A 108 9.61 -16.06 6.14
CA VAL A 108 10.46 -17.09 6.74
C VAL A 108 11.68 -17.27 5.85
N THR A 109 12.82 -16.72 6.26
CA THR A 109 14.13 -17.09 5.67
C THR A 109 14.64 -18.33 6.39
N GLY A 110 14.28 -19.52 5.90
CA GLY A 110 14.88 -20.75 6.38
C GLY A 110 16.34 -20.88 5.92
N PRO A 111 17.26 -21.41 6.74
CA PRO A 111 18.50 -21.99 6.22
C PRO A 111 18.18 -23.34 5.53
N GLU A 112 19.00 -23.75 4.55
CA GLU A 112 19.01 -25.09 3.93
C GLU A 112 17.90 -25.48 2.92
N LEU A 113 18.16 -25.14 1.65
CA LEU A 113 18.04 -26.12 0.55
C LEU A 113 19.41 -26.20 -0.13
N ARG A 114 20.44 -26.62 0.62
CA ARG A 114 21.65 -27.16 0.00
C ARG A 114 21.35 -28.63 -0.27
N SER A 115 21.34 -29.00 -1.55
CA SER A 115 21.27 -30.39 -2.00
C SER A 115 22.30 -31.22 -1.25
N PRO A 116 21.98 -32.45 -0.80
CA PRO A 116 22.99 -33.35 -0.29
C PRO A 116 23.88 -33.78 -1.46
N THR A 117 25.02 -33.11 -1.64
CA THR A 117 26.10 -33.65 -2.45
C THR A 117 26.95 -34.48 -1.50
N GLY A 118 26.56 -35.73 -1.28
CA GLY A 118 27.43 -36.70 -0.64
C GLY A 118 28.49 -37.17 -1.64
N PRO A 119 29.77 -37.34 -1.26
CA PRO A 119 30.75 -38.01 -2.11
C PRO A 119 30.44 -39.51 -2.17
N ALA A 120 30.67 -40.09 -3.36
CA ALA A 120 30.56 -41.51 -3.67
C ALA A 120 31.70 -42.34 -3.05
#